data_AF-A0A370LSD8-F1
#
_entry.id   AF-A0A370LSD8-F1
#
_cell.length_a   1.000
_cell.length_b   1.000
_cell.length_c   1.000
_cell.angle_alpha   90.00
_cell.angle_beta   90.00
_cell.angle_gamma   90.00
#
_symmetry.space_group_name_H-M   'P 1'
#
loop_
_entity.id
_entity.type
_entity.pdbx_description
1 polymer ?
#
loop_
_entity_poly.entity_id
_entity_poly.type
_entity_poly.pdbx_seq_one_letter_code
_entity_poly.pdbx_strand_id
1 'polypeptide(L)'
;MNFDERAQKYLEGAQQIINEEYQSHYNILRRPILTFVKGKRYLKVVETRQDVPGESVFAFIDKNGDILRPASWSRPAKHARGNIFDDDFGLSQTEWTGPKYLR
;
A
#
# COMPACT_ATOMS: atom_id res chain seq x y z
N MET A 1 -18.94 1.62 -6.16
CA MET A 1 -18.15 1.25 -4.98
C MET A 1 -17.90 2.49 -4.15
N ASN A 2 -18.06 2.39 -2.83
CA ASN A 2 -17.72 3.47 -1.90
C ASN A 2 -16.19 3.50 -1.61
N PHE A 3 -15.75 4.46 -0.80
CA PHE A 3 -14.33 4.62 -0.46
C PHE A 3 -13.73 3.35 0.17
N ASP A 4 -14.41 2.75 1.14
CA ASP A 4 -13.90 1.60 1.88
C ASP A 4 -13.77 0.37 0.98
N GLU A 5 -14.73 0.13 0.09
CA GLU A 5 -14.68 -0.95 -0.90
C GLU A 5 -13.52 -0.79 -1.89
N ARG A 6 -13.27 0.44 -2.36
CA ARG A 6 -12.16 0.72 -3.27
C ARG A 6 -10.80 0.64 -2.57
N ALA A 7 -10.72 1.13 -1.34
CA ALA A 7 -9.52 0.96 -0.51
C ALA A 7 -9.24 -0.53 -0.29
N GLN A 8 -10.26 -1.32 0.04
CA GLN A 8 -10.11 -2.77 0.19
C GLN A 8 -9.60 -3.44 -1.08
N LYS A 9 -10.08 -3.04 -2.26
CA LYS A 9 -9.55 -3.53 -3.55
C LYS A 9 -8.09 -3.16 -3.78
N TYR A 10 -7.68 -1.96 -3.39
CA TYR A 10 -6.27 -1.57 -3.41
C TYR A 10 -5.42 -2.45 -2.49
N LEU A 11 -5.87 -2.72 -1.26
CA LEU A 11 -5.16 -3.58 -0.30
C LEU A 11 -4.96 -5.00 -0.84
N GLU A 12 -6.03 -5.59 -1.38
CA GLU A 12 -6.02 -6.93 -1.97
C GLU A 12 -5.04 -7.00 -3.15
N GLY A 13 -5.11 -6.04 -4.07
CA GLY A 13 -4.22 -5.98 -5.23
C GLY A 13 -2.75 -5.75 -4.84
N ALA A 14 -2.48 -4.84 -3.90
CA ALA A 14 -1.13 -4.59 -3.41
C ALA A 14 -0.55 -5.83 -2.71
N GLN A 15 -1.36 -6.56 -1.93
CA GLN A 15 -0.95 -7.82 -1.32
C GLN A 15 -0.65 -8.88 -2.38
N GLN A 16 -1.42 -8.93 -3.47
CA GLN A 16 -1.16 -9.87 -4.57
C GLN A 16 0.18 -9.56 -5.26
N ILE A 17 0.49 -8.29 -5.54
CA ILE A 17 1.79 -7.88 -6.09
C ILE A 17 2.94 -8.36 -5.19
N ILE A 18 2.83 -8.18 -3.87
CA ILE A 18 3.81 -8.68 -2.91
C ILE A 18 3.92 -10.20 -2.98
N ASN A 19 2.79 -10.91 -3.02
CA ASN A 19 2.78 -12.37 -3.03
C ASN A 19 3.48 -12.94 -4.27
N GLU A 20 3.21 -12.37 -5.44
CA GLU A 20 3.80 -12.78 -6.72
C GLU A 20 5.32 -12.53 -6.74
N GLU A 21 5.77 -11.37 -6.28
CA GLU A 21 7.20 -11.04 -6.20
C GLU A 21 7.93 -12.00 -5.23
N TYR A 22 7.37 -12.20 -4.03
CA TYR A 22 7.98 -13.08 -3.05
C TYR A 22 7.99 -14.54 -3.49
N GLN A 23 6.95 -15.00 -4.19
CA GLN A 23 6.93 -16.35 -4.74
C GLN A 23 8.03 -16.56 -5.80
N SER A 24 8.31 -15.53 -6.60
CA SER A 24 9.25 -15.62 -7.72
C SER A 24 10.70 -15.41 -7.29
N HIS A 25 10.96 -14.46 -6.38
CA HIS A 25 12.31 -13.99 -6.05
C HIS A 25 12.73 -14.22 -4.60
N TYR A 26 11.78 -14.39 -3.67
CA TYR A 26 12.04 -14.46 -2.23
C TYR A 26 11.31 -15.64 -1.56
N ASN A 27 11.25 -16.79 -2.24
CA ASN A 27 10.41 -17.93 -1.84
C ASN A 27 10.77 -18.55 -0.49
N ILE A 28 11.98 -18.29 0.03
CA ILE A 28 12.43 -18.68 1.37
C ILE A 28 11.95 -17.72 2.47
N LEU A 29 11.62 -16.48 2.12
CA LEU A 29 11.21 -15.45 3.07
C LEU A 29 9.70 -15.52 3.33
N ARG A 30 9.30 -15.17 4.56
CA ARG A 30 7.89 -15.01 4.88
C ARG A 30 7.36 -13.72 4.23
N ARG A 31 6.24 -13.85 3.52
CA ARG A 31 5.55 -12.73 2.87
C ARG A 31 5.02 -11.77 3.94
N PRO A 32 5.24 -10.46 3.80
CA PRO A 32 4.64 -9.50 4.69
C PRO A 32 3.12 -9.42 4.46
N ILE A 33 2.40 -8.97 5.48
CA ILE A 33 0.94 -8.79 5.43
C ILE A 33 0.63 -7.30 5.45
N LEU A 34 -0.23 -6.87 4.52
CA LEU A 34 -0.76 -5.51 4.50
C LEU A 34 -2.05 -5.42 5.32
N THR A 35 -2.14 -4.38 6.15
CA THR A 35 -3.33 -4.07 6.96
C THR A 35 -3.63 -2.58 6.95
N PHE A 36 -4.86 -2.22 7.33
CA PHE A 36 -5.25 -0.82 7.47
C PHE A 36 -5.16 -0.34 8.91
N VAL A 37 -4.63 0.88 9.07
CA VAL A 37 -4.71 1.66 10.29
C VAL A 37 -5.42 2.97 10.00
N LYS A 38 -6.60 3.15 10.58
CA LYS A 38 -7.43 4.35 10.38
C LYS A 38 -6.83 5.56 11.11
N GLY A 39 -6.50 6.60 10.37
CA GLY A 39 -6.08 7.90 10.91
C GLY A 39 -7.17 8.97 10.79
N LYS A 40 -6.89 10.18 11.30
CA LYS A 40 -7.81 11.33 11.23
C LYS A 40 -8.03 11.80 9.78
N ARG A 41 -6.94 11.89 9.02
CA ARG A 41 -6.94 12.33 7.62
C ARG A 41 -6.72 11.17 6.66
N TYR A 42 -5.70 10.36 6.89
CA TYR A 42 -5.32 9.28 5.97
C TYR A 42 -5.75 7.92 6.52
N LEU A 43 -6.12 7.02 5.62
CA LEU A 43 -6.08 5.59 5.86
C LEU A 43 -4.66 5.11 5.60
N LYS A 44 -3.98 4.60 6.63
CA LYS A 44 -2.61 4.12 6.52
C LYS A 44 -2.61 2.64 6.13
N VAL A 45 -1.78 2.26 5.18
CA VAL A 45 -1.49 0.86 4.85
C VAL A 45 -0.18 0.49 5.54
N VAL A 46 -0.26 -0.45 6.47
CA VAL A 46 0.88 -0.94 7.24
C VAL A 46 1.27 -2.31 6.73
N GLU A 47 2.57 -2.48 6.53
CA GLU A 47 3.18 -3.75 6.20
C GLU A 47 3.80 -4.34 7.47
N THR A 48 3.37 -5.54 7.85
CA THR A 48 3.90 -6.26 9.00
C THR A 48 4.71 -7.46 8.55
N ARG A 49 5.95 -7.55 9.03
CA ARG A 49 6.81 -8.72 8.82
C ARG A 49 6.40 -9.86 9.75
N GLN A 50 6.37 -11.07 9.22
CA GLN A 50 5.96 -12.26 9.99
C GLN A 50 7.14 -13.02 10.62
N ASP A 51 8.35 -12.78 10.12
CA ASP A 51 9.59 -13.45 10.52
C ASP A 51 10.33 -12.70 11.64
N VAL A 52 10.22 -11.38 11.67
CA VAL A 52 10.86 -10.51 12.66
C VAL A 52 9.88 -9.45 13.16
N PRO A 53 9.99 -9.00 14.42
CA PRO A 53 9.22 -7.86 14.91
C PRO A 53 9.57 -6.62 14.09
N GLY A 54 8.56 -6.04 13.45
CA GLY A 54 8.74 -4.83 12.67
C GLY A 54 7.54 -4.52 11.80
N GLU A 55 7.22 -3.23 11.74
CA GLU A 55 6.19 -2.69 10.87
C GLU A 55 6.77 -1.55 10.05
N SER A 56 6.35 -1.47 8.80
CA SER A 56 6.67 -0.38 7.90
C SER A 56 5.37 0.23 7.36
N VAL A 57 5.41 1.47 6.90
CA VAL A 57 4.27 2.04 6.19
C VAL A 57 4.44 1.73 4.72
N PHE A 58 3.45 1.08 4.12
CA PHE A 58 3.43 0.78 2.70
C PHE A 58 2.93 1.98 1.89
N ALA A 59 1.79 2.55 2.30
CA ALA A 59 1.15 3.67 1.64
C ALA A 59 0.26 4.47 2.60
N PHE A 60 -0.13 5.67 2.17
CA PHE A 60 -1.24 6.42 2.76
C PHE A 60 -2.31 6.65 1.68
N ILE A 61 -3.57 6.56 2.05
CA ILE A 61 -4.71 6.88 1.19
C ILE A 61 -5.41 8.09 1.81
N ASP A 62 -5.46 9.21 1.08
CA ASP A 62 -6.24 10.38 1.51
C ASP A 62 -7.73 10.17 1.18
N LYS A 63 -8.63 10.92 1.83
CA LYS A 63 -10.09 10.74 1.71
C LYS A 63 -10.62 11.01 0.30
N ASN A 64 -9.87 11.76 -0.50
CA ASN A 64 -10.14 11.99 -1.92
C ASN A 64 -9.68 10.81 -2.81
N GLY A 65 -9.10 9.76 -2.23
CA GLY A 65 -8.66 8.55 -2.91
C GLY A 65 -7.18 8.54 -3.34
N ASP A 66 -6.46 9.64 -3.12
CA ASP A 66 -5.05 9.72 -3.54
C ASP A 66 -4.18 8.73 -2.76
N ILE A 67 -3.41 7.94 -3.50
CA ILE A 67 -2.40 7.04 -2.96
C ILE A 67 -1.09 7.81 -2.87
N LEU A 68 -0.58 7.94 -1.65
CA LEU A 68 0.59 8.72 -1.31
C LEU A 68 1.69 7.80 -0.76
N ARG A 69 2.92 8.07 -1.20
CA ARG A 69 4.10 7.38 -0.69
C ARG A 69 4.37 7.79 0.78
N PRO A 70 4.84 6.89 1.65
CA PRO A 70 5.30 7.25 2.99
C PRO A 70 6.57 8.12 2.95
N ALA A 71 6.57 9.23 3.71
CA ALA A 71 7.78 10.00 4.00
C ALA A 71 8.28 9.77 5.44
N SER A 72 7.37 9.43 6.35
CA SER A 72 7.66 8.92 7.68
C SER A 72 6.51 8.03 8.15
N TRP A 73 6.63 7.44 9.34
CA TRP A 73 5.56 6.63 9.94
C TRP A 73 4.22 7.35 10.03
N SER A 74 4.24 8.68 10.23
CA SER A 74 3.03 9.49 10.48
C SER A 74 2.66 10.42 9.33
N ARG A 75 3.49 10.54 8.29
CA ARG A 75 3.32 11.54 7.24
C ARG A 75 3.58 10.99 5.84
N PRO A 76 2.68 11.25 4.88
CA PRO A 76 2.94 10.98 3.47
C PRO A 76 3.87 12.02 2.85
N ALA A 77 4.42 11.66 1.69
CA ALA A 77 5.00 12.59 0.73
C ALA A 77 3.93 13.49 0.10
N LYS A 78 4.35 14.61 -0.51
CA LYS A 78 3.42 15.65 -1.00
C LYS A 78 2.56 15.25 -2.19
N HIS A 79 3.06 14.38 -3.06
CA HIS A 79 2.45 14.10 -4.36
C HIS A 79 1.80 12.72 -4.37
N ALA A 80 0.64 12.62 -5.00
CA ALA A 80 -0.03 11.35 -5.30
C ALA A 80 0.83 10.50 -6.26
N ARG A 81 0.61 9.19 -6.23
CA ARG A 81 1.18 8.22 -7.19
C ARG A 81 0.12 7.60 -8.06
N GLY A 82 -1.06 7.35 -7.51
CA GLY A 82 -2.26 6.92 -8.23
C GLY A 82 -3.48 7.25 -7.39
N ASN A 83 -4.65 6.77 -7.78
CA ASN A 83 -5.88 6.99 -7.04
C ASN A 83 -6.72 5.69 -6.96
N ILE A 84 -7.30 5.38 -5.80
CA ILE A 84 -8.15 4.18 -5.64
C ILE A 84 -9.47 4.26 -6.45
N PHE A 85 -9.82 5.45 -6.94
CA PHE A 85 -10.95 5.68 -7.82
C PHE A 85 -10.63 5.39 -9.30
N ASP A 86 -9.36 5.18 -9.66
CA ASP A 86 -8.95 4.71 -10.98
C ASP A 86 -9.50 3.30 -11.26
N ASP A 87 -9.54 2.91 -12.54
CA ASP A 87 -10.09 1.61 -12.98
C ASP A 87 -9.30 0.42 -12.43
N ASP A 88 -8.00 0.59 -12.22
CA ASP A 88 -7.08 -0.39 -11.64
C ASP A 88 -6.85 -0.17 -10.14
N PHE A 89 -7.63 0.72 -9.50
CA PHE A 89 -7.49 1.10 -8.10
C PHE A 89 -6.11 1.70 -7.74
N GLY A 90 -5.36 2.21 -8.73
CA GLY A 90 -4.01 2.76 -8.55
C GLY A 90 -2.90 1.71 -8.45
N LEU A 91 -3.19 0.45 -8.82
CA LEU A 91 -2.22 -0.65 -8.76
C LEU A 91 -1.10 -0.52 -9.81
N SER A 92 -1.35 0.10 -10.97
CA SER A 92 -0.31 0.40 -11.97
C SER A 92 0.80 1.30 -11.43
N GLN A 93 0.52 2.04 -10.36
CA GLN A 93 1.43 2.96 -9.68
C GLN A 93 1.97 2.39 -8.36
N THR A 94 1.81 1.07 -8.15
CA THR A 94 2.24 0.35 -6.96
C THR A 94 3.21 -0.77 -7.35
N GLU A 95 4.26 -0.92 -6.56
CA GLU A 95 5.24 -2.01 -6.63
C GLU A 95 5.21 -2.80 -5.31
N TRP A 96 5.91 -3.93 -5.25
CA TRP A 96 5.97 -4.75 -4.03
C TRP A 96 6.58 -4.01 -2.83
N THR A 97 7.34 -2.95 -3.05
CA THR A 97 7.89 -2.06 -2.00
C THR A 97 7.03 -0.82 -1.71
N GLY A 98 5.83 -0.72 -2.28
CA GLY A 98 4.93 0.41 -2.11
C GLY A 98 4.73 1.26 -3.39
N PRO A 99 4.12 2.45 -3.25
CA PRO A 99 3.88 3.34 -4.38
C PRO A 99 5.17 3.77 -5.09
N LYS A 100 5.14 3.80 -6.42
CA LYS A 100 6.28 4.13 -7.30
C LYS A 100 6.89 5.49 -6.98
N TYR A 101 8.13 5.71 -7.40
CA TYR A 101 8.72 7.06 -7.39
C TYR A 101 8.21 7.88 -8.58
N LEU A 102 8.11 9.21 -8.41
CA LEU A 102 7.93 10.09 -9.56
C LEU A 102 9.21 10.07 -10.38
N ARG A 103 9.07 9.91 -11.70
CA ARG A 103 10.16 10.05 -12.67
C ARG A 103 10.02 11.36 -13.41
#